data_AF-A0A535QD08-F1
#
_entry.id   AF-A0A535QD08-F1
#
_cell.length_a   1.000
_cell.length_b   1.000
_cell.length_c   1.000
_cell.angle_alpha   90.00
_cell.angle_beta   90.00
_cell.angle_gamma   90.00
#
_symmetry.space_group_name_H-M   'P 1'
#
loop_
_entity.id
_entity.type
_entity.pdbx_description
1 polymer ?
#
loop_
_entity_poly.entity_id
_entity_poly.type
_entity_poly.pdbx_seq_one_letter_code
_entity_poly.pdbx_strand_id
1 'polypeptide(L)'
;WWRTHPFSLSAPVNGRYLRITVKGLGDDSRALHGLHPGTAVGLEGPYGLFTANRQRRARVLLIAGGIGITPLRALIEELRVKRDSLALIYRARSWEDLVFKEELEKLIRDRRGTIHYIVGQRGTADLPVDPLSAQTIRRLVPDVESRDVFICGPASMMERLDGILRSIGVPPEQIHFERFALI
;
A
#
# COMPACT_ATOMS: atom_id res chain seq x y z
N TRP A 1 -0.94 10.27 -28.07
CA TRP A 1 -0.36 8.92 -27.93
C TRP A 1 1.11 8.97 -27.45
N TRP A 2 1.46 9.78 -26.44
CA TRP A 2 2.89 9.97 -26.06
C TRP A 2 3.16 10.11 -24.55
N ARG A 3 2.16 9.96 -23.67
CA ARG A 3 2.37 10.05 -22.22
C ARG A 3 2.22 8.67 -21.59
N THR A 4 3.32 8.16 -21.06
CA THR A 4 3.40 6.91 -20.28
C THR A 4 3.20 7.23 -18.81
N HIS A 5 2.25 6.56 -18.17
CA HIS A 5 1.98 6.70 -16.73
C HIS A 5 2.25 5.38 -16.02
N PRO A 6 3.09 5.35 -14.97
CA PRO A 6 3.30 4.12 -14.22
C PRO A 6 2.09 3.79 -13.35
N PHE A 7 1.59 2.57 -13.47
CA PHE A 7 0.55 2.02 -12.61
C PHE A 7 1.04 0.74 -11.94
N SER A 8 0.88 0.67 -10.61
CA SER A 8 1.13 -0.58 -9.88
C SER A 8 0.07 -1.63 -10.21
N LEU A 9 0.50 -2.88 -10.31
CA LEU A 9 -0.42 -4.00 -10.36
C LEU A 9 -1.13 -4.15 -9.01
N SER A 10 -2.43 -4.38 -9.09
CA SER A 10 -3.35 -4.59 -7.96
C SER A 10 -3.77 -6.04 -7.82
N ALA A 11 -3.22 -6.94 -8.62
CA ALA A 11 -3.32 -8.39 -8.46
C ALA A 11 -1.99 -9.04 -8.88
N PRO A 12 -1.61 -10.20 -8.30
CA PRO A 12 -0.45 -10.95 -8.76
C PRO A 12 -0.57 -11.35 -10.22
N VAL A 13 0.57 -11.45 -10.89
CA VAL A 13 0.63 -11.95 -12.27
C VAL A 13 0.29 -13.44 -12.27
N ASN A 14 -0.71 -13.82 -13.06
CA ASN A 14 -1.22 -15.19 -13.14
C ASN A 14 -1.22 -15.77 -14.56
N GLY A 15 -0.58 -15.09 -15.51
CA GLY A 15 -0.50 -15.48 -16.92
C GLY A 15 -1.79 -15.29 -17.73
N ARG A 16 -2.88 -14.84 -17.11
CA ARG A 16 -4.19 -14.67 -17.78
C ARG A 16 -4.63 -13.22 -17.88
N TYR A 17 -4.39 -12.43 -16.84
CA TYR A 17 -4.73 -11.01 -16.83
C TYR A 17 -3.74 -10.20 -16.00
N LEU A 18 -3.73 -8.89 -16.28
CA LEU A 18 -3.14 -7.87 -15.42
C LEU A 18 -4.28 -7.03 -14.85
N ARG A 19 -4.16 -6.62 -13.59
CA ARG A 19 -5.14 -5.74 -12.95
C ARG A 19 -4.46 -4.48 -12.46
N ILE A 20 -4.85 -3.33 -13.00
CA ILE A 20 -4.49 -2.01 -12.46
C ILE A 20 -5.72 -1.41 -11.78
N THR A 21 -5.51 -0.48 -10.86
CA THR A 21 -6.60 0.26 -10.22
C THR A 21 -6.19 1.70 -10.07
N VAL A 22 -7.01 2.58 -10.65
CA VAL A 22 -6.63 3.97 -10.91
C VAL A 22 -7.61 4.91 -10.23
N LYS A 23 -7.09 5.73 -9.32
CA LYS A 23 -7.81 6.88 -8.80
C LYS A 23 -7.63 8.05 -9.76
N GLY A 24 -8.72 8.72 -10.13
CA GLY A 24 -8.73 9.86 -11.05
C GLY A 24 -8.13 11.13 -10.42
N LEU A 25 -6.80 11.18 -10.31
CA LEU A 25 -6.05 12.28 -9.69
C LEU A 25 -5.66 13.40 -10.67
N GLY A 26 -5.61 13.11 -11.97
CA GLY A 26 -5.28 14.02 -13.06
C GLY A 26 -5.93 13.62 -14.38
N ASP A 27 -5.75 14.42 -15.42
CA ASP A 27 -6.51 14.29 -16.69
C ASP A 27 -6.34 12.90 -17.33
N ASP A 28 -5.10 12.41 -17.42
CA ASP A 28 -4.81 11.09 -17.98
C ASP A 28 -5.42 9.94 -17.15
N SER A 29 -5.34 10.02 -15.82
CA SER A 29 -5.94 9.01 -14.93
C SER A 29 -7.48 9.04 -14.94
N ARG A 30 -8.09 10.20 -15.21
CA ARG A 30 -9.56 10.32 -15.38
C ARG A 30 -9.99 9.83 -16.76
N ALA A 31 -9.17 10.03 -17.80
CA ALA A 31 -9.44 9.50 -19.13
C ALA A 31 -9.56 7.96 -19.13
N LEU A 32 -8.80 7.28 -18.27
CA LEU A 32 -8.91 5.82 -18.10
C LEU A 32 -10.29 5.35 -17.60
N HIS A 33 -11.07 6.21 -16.93
CA HIS A 33 -12.42 5.86 -16.50
C HIS A 33 -13.42 5.80 -17.67
N GLY A 34 -13.08 6.40 -18.81
CA GLY A 34 -13.89 6.35 -20.04
C GLY A 34 -13.56 5.16 -20.95
N LEU A 35 -12.64 4.27 -20.57
CA LEU A 35 -12.33 3.08 -21.38
C LEU A 35 -13.45 2.05 -21.34
N HIS A 36 -13.69 1.42 -22.48
CA HIS A 36 -14.68 0.35 -22.61
C HIS A 36 -13.99 -1.00 -22.84
N PRO A 37 -14.62 -2.12 -22.47
CA PRO A 37 -14.13 -3.44 -22.84
C PRO A 37 -13.88 -3.55 -24.35
N GLY A 38 -12.72 -4.10 -24.73
CA GLY A 38 -12.27 -4.18 -26.12
C GLY A 38 -11.37 -3.03 -26.58
N THR A 39 -11.21 -1.96 -25.78
CA THR A 39 -10.21 -0.93 -26.08
C THR A 39 -8.80 -1.51 -25.97
N ALA A 40 -8.03 -1.42 -27.06
CA ALA A 40 -6.63 -1.81 -27.06
C ALA A 40 -5.80 -0.83 -26.22
N VAL A 41 -4.90 -1.37 -25.39
CA VAL A 41 -3.97 -0.59 -24.57
C VAL A 41 -2.55 -1.08 -24.79
N GLY A 42 -1.61 -0.13 -24.93
CA GLY A 42 -0.18 -0.43 -24.92
C GLY A 42 0.32 -0.53 -23.49
N LEU A 43 1.08 -1.57 -23.18
CA LEU A 43 1.68 -1.81 -21.87
C LEU A 43 3.18 -2.06 -22.03
N GLU A 44 3.96 -1.53 -21.10
CA GLU A 44 5.41 -1.74 -21.00
C GLU A 44 5.74 -2.20 -19.57
N GLY A 45 6.61 -3.21 -19.42
CA GLY A 45 6.98 -3.80 -18.13
C GLY A 45 7.00 -5.34 -18.12
N PRO A 46 6.99 -5.99 -16.92
CA PRO A 46 6.83 -5.38 -15.60
C PRO A 46 8.11 -4.72 -15.06
N TYR A 47 7.92 -3.64 -14.31
CA TYR A 47 8.98 -2.92 -13.58
C TYR A 47 8.63 -2.84 -12.09
N GLY A 48 9.66 -2.62 -11.26
CA GLY A 48 9.50 -2.43 -9.82
C GLY A 48 10.21 -3.51 -8.99
N LEU A 49 10.71 -3.11 -7.82
CA LEU A 49 11.38 -4.01 -6.88
C LEU A 49 10.47 -4.40 -5.71
N PHE A 50 9.28 -3.81 -5.60
CA PHE A 50 8.36 -3.99 -4.49
C PHE A 50 7.58 -5.30 -4.60
N THR A 51 8.29 -6.40 -4.33
CA THR A 51 7.77 -7.76 -4.45
C THR A 51 8.01 -8.53 -3.15
N ALA A 52 7.32 -9.66 -2.99
CA ALA A 52 7.53 -10.53 -1.84
C ALA A 52 8.96 -11.07 -1.73
N ASN A 53 9.77 -11.02 -2.81
CA ASN A 53 11.19 -11.42 -2.78
C ASN A 53 12.06 -10.52 -1.89
N ARG A 54 11.59 -9.31 -1.55
CA ARG A 54 12.28 -8.43 -0.59
C ARG A 54 12.04 -8.84 0.87
N GLN A 55 11.04 -9.68 1.13
CA GLN A 55 10.73 -10.19 2.46
C GLN A 55 11.91 -11.04 2.97
N ARG A 56 12.53 -10.60 4.07
CA ARG A 56 13.59 -11.29 4.81
C ARG A 56 13.10 -11.82 6.15
N ARG A 57 12.06 -11.22 6.72
CA ARG A 57 11.51 -11.56 8.04
C ARG A 57 10.26 -12.43 7.91
N ALA A 58 9.99 -13.20 8.97
CA ALA A 58 8.80 -14.05 9.05
C ALA A 58 7.51 -13.26 9.31
N ARG A 59 7.63 -11.99 9.74
CA ARG A 59 6.53 -11.07 10.04
C ARG A 59 6.63 -9.82 9.19
N VAL A 60 5.47 -9.32 8.78
CA VAL A 60 5.35 -8.21 7.85
C VAL A 60 4.34 -7.19 8.38
N LEU A 61 4.69 -5.92 8.24
CA LEU A 61 3.80 -4.77 8.38
C LEU A 61 3.65 -4.11 7.02
N LEU A 62 2.41 -3.88 6.61
CA LEU A 62 2.05 -3.11 5.43
C LEU A 62 1.48 -1.76 5.88
N ILE A 63 1.93 -0.65 5.30
CA ILE A 63 1.39 0.69 5.58
C ILE A 63 0.95 1.34 4.26
N ALA A 64 -0.36 1.48 4.09
CA ALA A 64 -0.98 2.03 2.89
C ALA A 64 -1.52 3.45 3.12
N GLY A 65 -1.33 4.33 2.14
CA GLY A 65 -1.96 5.65 2.08
C GLY A 65 -2.78 5.83 0.80
N GLY A 66 -4.10 5.93 0.93
CA GLY A 66 -5.01 6.15 -0.21
C GLY A 66 -4.86 5.06 -1.29
N ILE A 67 -4.59 5.48 -2.54
CA ILE A 67 -4.42 4.55 -3.67
C ILE A 67 -3.13 3.72 -3.59
N GLY A 68 -2.19 4.05 -2.69
CA GLY A 68 -1.02 3.21 -2.42
C GLY A 68 -1.34 1.82 -1.86
N ILE A 69 -2.61 1.54 -1.57
CA ILE A 69 -3.06 0.18 -1.28
C ILE A 69 -2.91 -0.77 -2.47
N THR A 70 -2.85 -0.27 -3.72
CA THR A 70 -2.87 -1.11 -4.92
C THR A 70 -1.71 -2.10 -4.99
N PRO A 71 -0.42 -1.71 -4.89
CA PRO A 71 0.67 -2.68 -4.86
C PRO A 71 0.61 -3.58 -3.60
N LEU A 72 0.20 -3.03 -2.46
CA LEU A 72 0.13 -3.78 -1.21
C LEU A 72 -0.91 -4.90 -1.26
N ARG A 73 -2.03 -4.68 -1.96
CA ARG A 73 -3.06 -5.71 -2.16
C ARG A 73 -2.56 -6.85 -3.03
N ALA A 74 -1.75 -6.58 -4.05
CA ALA A 74 -1.07 -7.63 -4.82
C ALA A 74 -0.05 -8.36 -3.94
N LEU A 75 0.78 -7.59 -3.22
CA LEU A 75 1.83 -8.10 -2.34
C LEU A 75 1.28 -9.06 -1.27
N ILE A 76 0.13 -8.77 -0.64
CA ILE A 76 -0.49 -9.64 0.36
C ILE A 76 -0.66 -11.09 -0.15
N GLU A 77 -1.02 -11.26 -1.42
CA GLU A 77 -1.17 -12.59 -2.01
C GLU A 77 0.16 -13.31 -2.23
N GLU A 78 1.24 -12.58 -2.50
CA GLU A 78 2.58 -13.12 -2.77
C GLU A 78 3.40 -13.38 -1.49
N LEU A 79 3.08 -12.70 -0.39
CA LEU A 79 3.81 -12.81 0.87
C LEU A 79 3.82 -14.24 1.42
N ARG A 80 5.01 -14.69 1.81
CA ARG A 80 5.25 -16.01 2.41
C ARG A 80 5.30 -15.89 3.92
N VAL A 81 4.19 -15.44 4.51
CA VAL A 81 4.05 -15.25 5.96
C VAL A 81 3.25 -16.38 6.58
N LYS A 82 3.62 -16.75 7.82
CA LYS A 82 2.81 -17.67 8.64
C LYS A 82 1.52 -16.97 9.09
N ARG A 83 0.61 -17.75 9.69
CA ARG A 83 -0.54 -17.17 10.39
C ARG A 83 -0.08 -16.19 11.48
N ASP A 84 -0.87 -15.15 11.71
CA ASP A 84 -0.65 -14.14 12.76
C ASP A 84 0.62 -13.26 12.55
N SER A 85 1.27 -13.38 11.39
CA SER A 85 2.50 -12.66 11.05
C SER A 85 2.28 -11.41 10.17
N LEU A 86 1.03 -11.07 9.82
CA LEU A 86 0.72 -9.99 8.89
C LEU A 86 -0.11 -8.90 9.59
N ALA A 87 0.33 -7.66 9.49
CA ALA A 87 -0.42 -6.49 9.93
C ALA A 87 -0.52 -5.47 8.79
N LEU A 88 -1.68 -4.84 8.64
CA LEU A 88 -1.91 -3.75 7.69
C LEU A 88 -2.40 -2.51 8.43
N ILE A 89 -1.74 -1.38 8.24
CA ILE A 89 -2.24 -0.05 8.61
C ILE A 89 -2.69 0.65 7.33
N TYR A 90 -3.97 1.01 7.22
CA TYR A 90 -4.52 1.65 6.03
C TYR A 90 -5.10 3.04 6.35
N ARG A 91 -4.41 4.07 5.84
CA ARG A 91 -4.76 5.48 5.98
C ARG A 91 -5.59 5.97 4.78
N ALA A 92 -6.78 6.51 5.03
CA ALA A 92 -7.65 7.11 4.02
C ALA A 92 -8.39 8.36 4.54
N ARG A 93 -8.78 9.30 3.68
CA ARG A 93 -9.43 10.55 4.15
C ARG A 93 -10.85 10.33 4.64
N SER A 94 -11.56 9.36 4.06
CA SER A 94 -12.91 8.96 4.44
C SER A 94 -13.08 7.45 4.24
N TRP A 95 -14.18 6.89 4.71
CA TRP A 95 -14.44 5.45 4.60
C TRP A 95 -14.69 5.03 3.15
N GLU A 96 -15.25 5.93 2.35
CA GLU A 96 -15.50 5.77 0.93
C GLU A 96 -14.20 5.80 0.10
N ASP A 97 -13.13 6.39 0.65
CA ASP A 97 -11.80 6.39 0.04
C ASP A 97 -11.03 5.05 0.24
N LEU A 98 -11.59 4.08 0.99
CA LEU A 98 -10.98 2.75 1.21
C LEU A 98 -11.24 1.81 0.04
N VAL A 99 -10.24 1.67 -0.83
CA VAL A 99 -10.28 0.76 -1.98
C VAL A 99 -9.96 -0.67 -1.51
N PHE A 100 -10.66 -1.67 -2.05
CA PHE A 100 -10.48 -3.09 -1.77
C PHE A 100 -10.81 -3.53 -0.34
N LYS A 101 -11.65 -2.80 0.40
CA LYS A 101 -11.91 -3.09 1.82
C LYS A 101 -12.27 -4.57 2.07
N GLU A 102 -13.24 -5.11 1.33
CA GLU A 102 -13.71 -6.49 1.48
C GLU A 102 -12.65 -7.51 1.06
N GLU A 103 -11.93 -7.26 -0.04
CA GLU A 103 -10.84 -8.13 -0.51
C GLU A 103 -9.72 -8.20 0.54
N LEU A 104 -9.31 -7.05 1.09
CA LEU A 104 -8.25 -6.96 2.09
C LEU A 104 -8.65 -7.65 3.38
N GLU A 105 -9.86 -7.39 3.89
CA GLU A 105 -10.37 -8.06 5.08
C GLU A 105 -10.36 -9.57 4.92
N LYS A 106 -10.78 -10.09 3.76
CA LYS A 106 -10.70 -11.51 3.46
C LYS A 106 -9.25 -12.02 3.44
N LEU A 107 -8.37 -11.38 2.67
CA LEU A 107 -6.98 -11.81 2.50
C LEU A 107 -6.19 -11.79 3.81
N ILE A 108 -6.44 -10.79 4.66
CA ILE A 108 -5.82 -10.65 5.98
C ILE A 108 -6.40 -11.69 6.94
N ARG A 109 -7.73 -11.88 6.96
CA ARG A 109 -8.41 -12.86 7.83
C ARG A 109 -8.00 -14.29 7.52
N ASP A 110 -7.86 -14.66 6.25
CA ASP A 110 -7.41 -15.99 5.82
C ASP A 110 -5.99 -16.31 6.35
N ARG A 111 -5.18 -15.27 6.61
CA ARG A 111 -3.84 -15.35 7.21
C ARG A 111 -3.84 -15.09 8.73
N ARG A 112 -5.01 -14.92 9.35
CA ARG A 112 -5.15 -14.46 10.76
C ARG A 112 -4.34 -13.19 11.06
N GLY A 113 -4.17 -12.33 10.07
CA GLY A 113 -3.51 -11.04 10.26
C GLY A 113 -4.42 -10.01 10.90
N THR A 114 -3.86 -8.82 11.15
CA THR A 114 -4.60 -7.67 11.67
C THR A 114 -4.70 -6.55 10.64
N ILE A 115 -5.80 -5.81 10.68
CA ILE A 115 -6.00 -4.61 9.86
C ILE A 115 -6.43 -3.45 10.75
N HIS A 116 -5.76 -2.31 10.57
CA HIS A 116 -5.99 -1.09 11.33
C HIS A 116 -6.30 0.04 10.35
N TYR A 117 -7.56 0.46 10.34
CA TYR A 117 -7.99 1.61 9.54
C TYR A 117 -7.76 2.90 10.29
N ILE A 118 -7.19 3.87 9.60
CA ILE A 118 -7.00 5.23 10.11
C ILE A 118 -7.68 6.18 9.13
N VAL A 119 -8.91 6.56 9.47
CA VAL A 119 -9.81 7.30 8.57
C VAL A 119 -10.05 8.70 9.09
N GLY A 120 -10.11 9.68 8.18
CA GLY A 120 -10.42 11.09 8.47
C GLY A 120 -9.40 12.03 7.82
N GLN A 121 -9.63 13.34 7.86
CA GLN A 121 -8.74 14.33 7.25
C GLN A 121 -7.83 14.97 8.30
N ARG A 122 -6.54 15.12 8.00
CA ARG A 122 -5.59 15.77 8.91
C ARG A 122 -5.98 17.24 9.12
N GLY A 123 -5.91 17.72 10.36
CA GLY A 123 -6.29 19.08 10.75
C GLY A 123 -7.80 19.25 11.00
N THR A 124 -8.56 18.15 11.09
CA THR A 124 -9.97 18.18 11.52
C THR A 124 -10.10 17.89 13.01
N ALA A 125 -11.27 18.12 13.60
CA ALA A 125 -11.54 17.80 15.00
C ALA A 125 -11.26 16.31 15.32
N ASP A 126 -11.58 15.41 14.39
CA ASP A 126 -11.39 13.96 14.56
C ASP A 126 -9.93 13.52 14.38
N LEU A 127 -9.14 14.28 13.62
CA LEU A 127 -7.72 14.01 13.36
C LEU A 127 -6.91 15.33 13.34
N PRO A 128 -6.69 15.96 14.51
CA PRO A 128 -6.01 17.25 14.58
C PRO A 128 -4.53 17.14 14.19
N VAL A 129 -3.92 15.97 14.42
CA VAL A 129 -2.52 15.65 14.09
C VAL A 129 -2.43 14.45 13.16
N ASP A 130 -1.27 14.22 12.54
CA ASP A 130 -1.03 13.01 11.75
C ASP A 130 -1.08 11.78 12.68
N PRO A 131 -2.04 10.85 12.48
CA PRO A 131 -2.21 9.70 13.37
C PRO A 131 -1.10 8.65 13.23
N LEU A 132 -0.29 8.71 12.17
CA LEU A 132 0.84 7.80 11.95
C LEU A 132 2.08 8.24 12.74
N SER A 133 1.95 8.28 14.07
CA SER A 133 3.06 8.60 14.98
C SER A 133 3.81 7.34 15.43
N ALA A 134 5.03 7.52 15.96
CA ALA A 134 5.80 6.47 16.63
C ALA A 134 4.98 5.73 17.70
N GLN A 135 4.27 6.49 18.53
CA GLN A 135 3.43 5.94 19.60
C GLN A 135 2.25 5.14 19.04
N THR A 136 1.58 5.64 18.00
CA THR A 136 0.48 4.91 17.36
C THR A 136 0.96 3.62 16.73
N ILE A 137 2.07 3.66 15.99
CA ILE A 137 2.63 2.47 15.32
C ILE A 137 3.00 1.41 16.36
N ARG A 138 3.71 1.77 17.44
CA ARG A 138 4.02 0.82 18.53
C ARG A 138 2.78 0.30 19.24
N ARG A 139 1.74 1.10 19.40
CA ARG A 139 0.49 0.65 20.02
C ARG A 139 -0.24 -0.37 19.13
N LEU A 140 -0.29 -0.13 17.82
CA LEU A 140 -0.98 -1.00 16.88
C LEU A 140 -0.16 -2.26 16.55
N VAL A 141 1.16 -2.13 16.49
CA VAL A 141 2.11 -3.17 16.10
C VAL A 141 3.30 -3.15 17.07
N PRO A 142 3.16 -3.74 18.28
CA PRO A 142 4.18 -3.67 19.32
C PRO A 142 5.51 -4.35 18.99
N ASP A 143 5.52 -5.21 17.96
CA ASP A 143 6.69 -5.94 17.50
C ASP A 143 7.24 -5.41 16.17
N VAL A 144 6.96 -4.13 15.83
CA VAL A 144 7.32 -3.52 14.53
C VAL A 144 8.80 -3.63 14.19
N GLU A 145 9.70 -3.55 15.17
CA GLU A 145 11.15 -3.69 15.00
C GLU A 145 11.55 -5.08 14.46
N SER A 146 10.70 -6.10 14.65
CA SER A 146 10.93 -7.48 14.19
C SER A 146 10.31 -7.80 12.82
N ARG A 147 9.70 -6.80 12.15
CA ARG A 147 8.96 -6.97 10.89
C ARG A 147 9.68 -6.32 9.72
N ASP A 148 9.52 -6.89 8.53
CA ASP A 148 9.69 -6.08 7.31
C ASP A 148 8.49 -5.15 7.15
N VAL A 149 8.75 -3.90 6.78
CA VAL A 149 7.77 -2.84 6.66
C VAL A 149 7.68 -2.39 5.21
N PHE A 150 6.56 -2.69 4.55
CA PHE A 150 6.29 -2.29 3.18
C PHE A 150 5.33 -1.10 3.16
N ILE A 151 5.72 -0.01 2.52
CA ILE A 151 5.03 1.28 2.59
C ILE A 151 4.73 1.77 1.19
N CYS A 152 3.49 2.17 0.96
CA CYS A 152 3.10 2.82 -0.29
C CYS A 152 1.98 3.85 -0.06
N GLY A 153 2.17 5.05 -0.59
CA GLY A 153 1.22 6.15 -0.47
C GLY A 153 1.84 7.48 -0.90
N PRO A 154 1.30 8.63 -0.46
CA PRO A 154 1.83 9.95 -0.80
C PRO A 154 3.30 10.10 -0.36
N ALA A 155 4.13 10.75 -1.18
CA ALA A 155 5.57 10.95 -0.91
C ALA A 155 5.85 11.49 0.49
N SER A 156 5.12 12.54 0.89
CA SER A 156 5.28 13.13 2.23
C SER A 156 4.95 12.17 3.36
N MET A 157 4.00 11.24 3.18
CA MET A 157 3.68 10.20 4.17
C MET A 157 4.85 9.21 4.30
N MET A 158 5.40 8.79 3.17
CA MET A 158 6.52 7.83 3.15
C MET A 158 7.79 8.41 3.78
N GLU A 159 8.13 9.67 3.47
CA GLU A 159 9.27 10.37 4.07
C GLU A 159 9.14 10.50 5.60
N ARG A 160 7.94 10.87 6.09
CA ARG A 160 7.68 10.91 7.53
C ARG A 160 7.79 9.53 8.18
N LEU A 161 7.22 8.51 7.54
CA LEU A 161 7.26 7.15 8.06
C LEU A 161 8.70 6.60 8.11
N ASP A 162 9.57 6.91 7.14
CA ASP A 162 10.98 6.51 7.18
C ASP A 162 11.66 7.02 8.47
N GLY A 163 11.53 8.32 8.76
CA GLY A 163 12.09 8.91 9.97
C GLY A 163 11.48 8.33 11.24
N ILE A 164 10.16 8.14 11.27
CA ILE A 164 9.45 7.57 12.43
C ILE A 164 9.90 6.13 12.70
N LEU A 165 9.90 5.27 11.69
CA LEU A 165 10.29 3.86 11.82
C LEU A 165 11.73 3.72 12.30
N ARG A 166 12.65 4.53 11.77
CA ARG A 166 14.04 4.57 12.24
C ARG A 166 14.14 5.04 13.69
N SER A 167 13.41 6.08 14.07
CA SER A 167 13.41 6.59 15.46
C SER A 167 12.83 5.59 16.47
N ILE A 168 12.00 4.65 16.02
CA ILE A 168 11.51 3.55 16.85
C ILE A 168 12.33 2.26 16.73
N GLY A 169 13.47 2.29 16.02
CA GLY A 169 14.43 1.18 16.00
C GLY A 169 14.24 0.18 14.87
N VAL A 170 13.42 0.47 13.86
CA VAL A 170 13.32 -0.39 12.66
C VAL A 170 14.58 -0.21 11.80
N PRO A 171 15.35 -1.28 11.52
CA PRO A 171 16.53 -1.20 10.66
C PRO A 171 16.17 -0.75 9.23
N PRO A 172 16.98 0.12 8.59
CA PRO A 172 16.69 0.63 7.25
C PRO A 172 16.47 -0.46 6.19
N GLU A 173 17.16 -1.59 6.30
CA GLU A 173 17.04 -2.73 5.40
C GLU A 173 15.71 -3.47 5.49
N GLN A 174 14.95 -3.28 6.58
CA GLN A 174 13.59 -3.80 6.76
C GLN A 174 12.53 -2.87 6.18
N ILE A 175 12.89 -1.64 5.78
CA ILE A 175 11.95 -0.66 5.27
C ILE A 175 11.96 -0.69 3.75
N HIS A 176 10.78 -0.87 3.15
CA HIS A 176 10.60 -0.98 1.71
C HIS A 176 9.55 0.04 1.26
N PHE A 177 9.89 0.84 0.25
CA PHE A 177 9.01 1.86 -0.31
C PHE A 177 8.67 1.53 -1.76
N GLU A 178 7.43 1.79 -2.15
CA GLU A 178 7.02 1.90 -3.54
C GLU A 178 6.58 3.35 -3.80
N ARG A 179 7.21 4.01 -4.78
CA ARG A 179 6.94 5.41 -5.10
C ARG A 179 6.18 5.51 -6.42
N PHE A 180 5.00 6.12 -6.40
CA PHE A 180 4.36 6.59 -7.63
C PHE A 180 5.11 7.81 -8.12
N ALA A 181 6.05 7.63 -9.04
CA ALA A 181 6.54 8.75 -9.83
C ALA A 181 5.48 9.08 -10.88
N LEU A 182 4.61 10.04 -10.57
CA LEU A 182 3.90 10.77 -11.62
C LEU A 182 4.98 11.64 -12.29
N ILE A 183 5.57 11.13 -13.38
CA ILE A 183 6.45 11.91 -14.25
C ILE A 183 5.57 12.71 -15.21
#